data_AF-A0A6J8C5K9-F1
#
_entry.id   AF-A0A6J8C5K9-F1
#
_cell.length_a   1.000
_cell.length_b   1.000
_cell.length_c   1.000
_cell.angle_alpha   90.00
_cell.angle_beta   90.00
_cell.angle_gamma   90.00
#
_symmetry.space_group_name_H-M   'P 1'
#
loop_
_entity.id
_entity.type
_entity.pdbx_description
1 polymer ?
#
loop_
_entity_poly.entity_id
_entity_poly.type
_entity_poly.pdbx_seq_one_letter_code
_entity_poly.pdbx_strand_id
1 'polypeptide(L)'
;MNLKRNTHVDYEVKFLHHIPNNGDRRNHEVPNLGLNHWLFVREHNQLSTKLHQLNPCWSNEKVFQEPRRIIIAQVQHIMYNHFLPLVVDYDTMRQFNLFSKTNGFGHVYDDSVDASCLNSFGIAAWRYGHSQIMAEQSELKNDYRTVFEHRVEE
;
A
#
# COMPACT_ATOMS: atom_id res chain seq x y z
N MET A 1 -25.04 -18.18 -33.63
CA MET A 1 -24.21 -18.64 -32.49
C MET A 1 -23.58 -17.40 -31.86
N ASN A 2 -24.29 -16.77 -30.93
CA ASN A 2 -23.85 -15.52 -30.30
C ASN A 2 -23.03 -15.85 -29.07
N LEU A 3 -21.72 -15.67 -29.15
CA LEU A 3 -20.84 -15.61 -27.99
C LEU A 3 -21.28 -14.39 -27.17
N LYS A 4 -21.92 -14.61 -26.03
CA LYS A 4 -22.09 -13.56 -25.01
C LYS A 4 -20.69 -13.10 -24.62
N ARG A 5 -20.31 -11.88 -25.00
CA ARG A 5 -19.10 -11.24 -24.48
C ARG A 5 -19.25 -11.20 -22.96
N ASN A 6 -18.33 -11.86 -22.28
CA ASN A 6 -18.30 -11.89 -20.82
C ASN A 6 -17.79 -10.51 -20.37
N THR A 7 -18.70 -9.55 -20.20
CA THR A 7 -18.38 -8.16 -19.82
C THR A 7 -17.54 -8.08 -18.56
N HIS A 8 -17.56 -9.14 -17.74
CA HIS A 8 -16.86 -9.25 -16.48
C HIS A 8 -15.32 -9.25 -16.63
N VAL A 9 -14.79 -9.98 -17.62
CA VAL A 9 -13.35 -10.04 -17.91
C VAL A 9 -12.90 -8.76 -18.60
N ASP A 10 -13.76 -8.16 -19.41
CA ASP A 10 -13.45 -6.92 -20.16
C ASP A 10 -13.24 -5.70 -19.24
N TYR A 11 -13.83 -5.64 -18.04
CA TYR A 11 -13.70 -4.49 -17.13
C TYR A 11 -12.50 -4.59 -16.18
N GLU A 12 -12.22 -5.74 -15.57
CA GLU A 12 -10.98 -5.92 -14.80
C GLU A 12 -9.75 -5.70 -15.68
N VAL A 13 -9.76 -6.25 -16.89
CA VAL A 13 -8.71 -6.04 -17.89
C VAL A 13 -8.59 -4.56 -18.25
N LYS A 14 -9.71 -3.86 -18.51
CA LYS A 14 -9.67 -2.40 -18.81
C LYS A 14 -9.17 -1.54 -17.65
N PHE A 15 -9.51 -1.84 -16.42
CA PHE A 15 -9.09 -1.03 -15.26
C PHE A 15 -7.59 -1.20 -14.98
N LEU A 16 -7.10 -2.44 -14.99
CA LEU A 16 -5.69 -2.74 -14.74
C LEU A 16 -4.76 -2.13 -15.80
N HIS A 17 -5.20 -1.99 -17.06
CA HIS A 17 -4.44 -1.31 -18.12
C HIS A 17 -4.10 0.16 -17.83
N HIS A 18 -4.85 0.83 -16.95
CA HIS A 18 -4.60 2.24 -16.59
C HIS A 18 -3.63 2.39 -15.42
N ILE A 19 -3.32 1.31 -14.70
CA ILE A 19 -2.36 1.35 -13.60
C ILE A 19 -0.97 1.13 -14.19
N PRO A 20 -0.08 2.14 -14.14
CA PRO A 20 1.26 1.99 -14.69
C PRO A 20 2.08 0.94 -13.92
N ASN A 21 3.11 0.40 -14.57
CA ASN A 21 4.09 -0.46 -13.92
C ASN A 21 4.74 0.28 -12.74
N ASN A 22 4.90 -0.42 -11.62
CA ASN A 22 5.44 0.14 -10.38
C ASN A 22 6.68 -0.64 -9.90
N GLY A 23 7.20 -0.29 -8.73
CA GLY A 23 8.37 -0.95 -8.15
C GLY A 23 8.20 -2.44 -7.79
N ASP A 24 6.97 -2.96 -7.80
CA ASP A 24 6.67 -4.39 -7.61
C ASP A 24 5.84 -4.91 -8.79
N ARG A 25 6.23 -6.07 -9.34
CA ARG A 25 5.61 -6.69 -10.52
C ARG A 25 4.20 -7.26 -10.30
N ARG A 26 3.76 -7.35 -9.04
CA ARG A 26 2.47 -7.92 -8.63
C ARG A 26 1.38 -6.87 -8.52
N ASN A 27 1.65 -5.63 -8.92
CA ASN A 27 0.70 -4.52 -8.82
C ASN A 27 -0.59 -4.74 -9.65
N HIS A 28 -0.62 -5.73 -10.54
CA HIS A 28 -1.79 -6.10 -11.34
C HIS A 28 -2.48 -7.41 -10.92
N GLU A 29 -2.07 -8.04 -9.81
CA GLU A 29 -2.66 -9.33 -9.36
C GLU A 29 -4.13 -9.17 -8.95
N VAL A 30 -4.45 -8.10 -8.21
CA VAL A 30 -5.84 -7.79 -7.81
C VAL A 30 -6.09 -6.27 -7.87
N PRO A 31 -7.29 -5.79 -8.25
CA PRO A 31 -7.58 -4.37 -8.40
C PRO A 31 -7.28 -3.53 -7.15
N ASN A 32 -7.63 -4.03 -5.96
CA ASN A 32 -7.38 -3.35 -4.69
C ASN A 32 -5.88 -3.11 -4.43
N LEU A 33 -5.02 -4.04 -4.83
CA LEU A 33 -3.57 -3.87 -4.71
C LEU A 33 -3.07 -2.79 -5.67
N GLY A 34 -3.52 -2.84 -6.94
CA GLY A 34 -3.18 -1.83 -7.93
C GLY A 34 -3.62 -0.42 -7.52
N LEU A 35 -4.81 -0.27 -6.93
CA LEU A 35 -5.31 0.99 -6.38
C LEU A 35 -4.40 1.55 -5.28
N ASN A 36 -3.92 0.70 -4.37
CA ASN A 36 -2.98 1.12 -3.32
C ASN A 36 -1.66 1.62 -3.91
N HIS A 37 -1.10 0.91 -4.89
CA HIS A 37 0.10 1.38 -5.61
C HIS A 37 -0.15 2.74 -6.26
N TRP A 38 -1.27 2.89 -6.97
CA TRP A 38 -1.61 4.14 -7.65
C TRP A 38 -1.81 5.32 -6.69
N LEU A 39 -2.42 5.07 -5.53
CA LEU A 39 -2.58 6.07 -4.48
C LEU A 39 -1.23 6.68 -4.06
N PHE A 40 -0.22 5.86 -3.77
CA PHE A 40 1.09 6.36 -3.35
C PHE A 40 1.88 7.04 -4.48
N VAL A 41 1.69 6.62 -5.74
CA VAL A 41 2.26 7.34 -6.90
C VAL A 41 1.66 8.75 -7.01
N ARG A 42 0.34 8.88 -6.83
CA ARG A 42 -0.32 10.19 -6.85
C ARG A 42 0.12 11.08 -5.70
N GLU A 43 0.24 10.51 -4.49
CA GLU A 43 0.75 11.24 -3.32
C GLU A 43 2.18 11.72 -3.55
N HIS A 44 3.05 10.89 -4.15
CA HIS A 44 4.44 11.28 -4.47
C HIS A 44 4.47 12.49 -5.39
N ASN A 45 3.68 12.46 -6.46
CA ASN A 45 3.60 13.56 -7.42
C ASN A 45 2.99 14.83 -6.81
N GLN A 46 1.99 14.68 -5.95
CA GLN A 46 1.38 15.81 -5.25
C GLN A 46 2.37 16.47 -4.29
N LEU A 47 3.11 15.67 -3.50
CA LEU A 47 4.16 16.15 -2.61
C LEU A 47 5.31 16.78 -3.38
N SER A 48 5.74 16.17 -4.49
CA SER A 48 6.79 16.70 -5.37
C SER A 48 6.43 18.09 -5.87
N THR A 49 5.19 18.27 -6.35
CA THR A 49 4.69 19.56 -6.83
C THR A 49 4.71 20.63 -5.74
N LYS A 50 4.17 20.29 -4.56
CA LYS A 50 4.14 21.21 -3.40
C LYS A 50 5.55 21.58 -2.94
N LEU A 51 6.44 20.60 -2.82
CA LEU A 51 7.81 20.81 -2.34
C LEU A 51 8.65 21.62 -3.33
N HIS A 52 8.46 21.43 -4.63
CA HIS A 52 9.12 22.24 -5.66
C HIS A 52 8.64 23.70 -5.62
N GLN A 53 7.34 23.94 -5.44
CA GLN A 53 6.80 25.29 -5.28
C GLN A 53 7.35 26.00 -4.03
N LEU A 54 7.47 25.27 -2.91
CA LEU A 54 8.03 25.80 -1.67
C LEU A 54 9.55 25.99 -1.73
N ASN A 55 10.25 25.19 -2.54
CA ASN A 55 11.70 25.20 -2.65
C ASN A 55 12.15 25.26 -4.12
N PRO A 56 12.01 26.43 -4.80
CA PRO A 56 12.30 26.54 -6.23
C PRO A 56 13.76 26.23 -6.60
N CYS A 57 14.68 26.38 -5.64
CA CYS A 57 16.11 26.11 -5.85
C CYS A 57 16.50 24.62 -5.71
N TRP A 58 15.57 23.73 -5.35
CA TRP A 58 15.88 22.31 -5.26
C TRP A 58 16.09 21.70 -6.65
N SER A 59 17.15 20.89 -6.77
CA SER A 59 17.37 20.03 -7.93
C SER A 59 16.24 19.01 -8.09
N ASN A 60 16.02 18.53 -9.33
CA ASN A 60 15.06 17.47 -9.62
C ASN A 60 15.25 16.22 -8.75
N GLU A 61 16.50 15.82 -8.47
CA GLU A 61 16.79 14.67 -7.61
C GLU A 61 16.25 14.88 -6.19
N LYS A 62 16.52 16.06 -5.61
CA LYS A 62 16.00 16.42 -4.28
C LYS A 62 14.46 16.49 -4.27
N VAL A 63 13.86 17.06 -5.32
CA VAL A 63 12.39 17.08 -5.48
C VAL A 63 11.80 15.68 -5.57
N PHE A 64 12.54 14.68 -6.06
CA PHE A 64 12.11 13.28 -6.08
C PHE A 64 12.31 12.57 -4.73
N GLN A 65 13.48 12.75 -4.11
CA GLN A 65 13.86 12.02 -2.89
C GLN A 65 13.08 12.49 -1.65
N GLU A 66 12.80 13.79 -1.50
CA GLU A 66 12.11 14.28 -0.31
C GLU A 66 10.65 13.75 -0.20
N PRO A 67 9.81 13.79 -1.25
CA PRO A 67 8.52 13.10 -1.25
C PRO A 67 8.63 11.59 -0.99
N ARG A 68 9.64 10.91 -1.56
CA ARG A 68 9.90 9.49 -1.30
C ARG A 68 10.15 9.24 0.18
N ARG A 69 10.96 10.07 0.84
CA ARG A 69 11.23 10.00 2.29
C ARG A 69 9.95 10.19 3.11
N ILE A 70 9.11 11.15 2.74
CA ILE A 70 7.82 11.39 3.39
C ILE A 70 6.89 10.18 3.26
N ILE A 71 6.77 9.60 2.06
CA ILE A 71 5.92 8.41 1.84
C ILE A 71 6.42 7.21 2.62
N ILE A 72 7.73 6.97 2.69
CA ILE A 72 8.30 5.91 3.52
C ILE A 72 7.87 6.11 4.99
N ALA A 73 7.95 7.34 5.50
CA ALA A 73 7.51 7.65 6.86
C ALA A 73 5.99 7.47 7.04
N GLN A 74 5.16 7.87 6.07
CA GLN A 74 3.71 7.65 6.10
C GLN A 74 3.38 6.16 6.16
N VAL A 75 3.99 5.34 5.30
CA VAL A 75 3.77 3.88 5.28
C VAL A 75 4.23 3.26 6.59
N GLN A 76 5.42 3.60 7.09
CA GLN A 76 5.89 3.10 8.40
C GLN A 76 4.94 3.51 9.53
N HIS A 77 4.46 4.75 9.55
CA HIS A 77 3.52 5.22 10.57
C HIS A 77 2.20 4.43 10.52
N ILE A 78 1.62 4.22 9.32
CA ILE A 78 0.43 3.40 9.14
C ILE A 78 0.67 1.97 9.63
N MET A 79 1.79 1.37 9.23
CA MET A 79 2.12 -0.01 9.59
C MET A 79 2.27 -0.19 11.09
N TYR A 80 3.04 0.67 11.77
CA TYR A 80 3.36 0.51 13.19
C TYR A 80 2.28 1.04 14.15
N ASN A 81 1.47 2.01 13.76
CA ASN A 81 0.49 2.61 14.69
C ASN A 81 -0.95 2.20 14.41
N HIS A 82 -1.26 1.75 13.20
CA HIS A 82 -2.63 1.40 12.81
C HIS A 82 -2.78 -0.08 12.45
N PHE A 83 -1.84 -0.63 11.68
CA PHE A 83 -1.97 -2.01 11.20
C PHE A 83 -1.47 -3.04 12.22
N LEU A 84 -0.19 -3.00 12.61
CA LEU A 84 0.42 -3.99 13.50
C LEU A 84 -0.30 -4.17 14.84
N PRO A 85 -0.79 -3.12 15.54
CA PRO A 85 -1.54 -3.30 16.78
C PRO A 85 -2.81 -4.14 16.62
N LEU A 86 -3.41 -4.18 15.42
CA LEU A 86 -4.56 -5.02 15.11
C LEU A 86 -4.18 -6.46 14.75
N VAL A 87 -2.93 -6.68 14.35
CA VAL A 87 -2.42 -8.01 13.93
C VAL A 87 -1.79 -8.77 15.09
N VAL A 88 -0.98 -8.10 15.92
CA VAL A 88 -0.19 -8.73 17.00
C VAL A 88 -0.59 -8.27 18.40
N ASP A 89 -1.59 -7.39 18.54
CA ASP A 89 -2.07 -6.76 19.78
C ASP A 89 -1.25 -5.57 20.33
N TYR A 90 -1.87 -4.79 21.22
CA TYR A 90 -1.27 -3.58 21.80
C TYR A 90 -0.21 -3.88 22.87
N ASP A 91 -0.30 -5.00 23.56
CA ASP A 91 0.60 -5.32 24.66
C ASP A 91 1.96 -5.80 24.13
N THR A 92 1.95 -6.61 23.07
CA THR A 92 3.13 -6.99 22.29
C THR A 92 3.80 -5.74 21.69
N MET A 93 3.01 -4.84 21.08
CA MET A 93 3.56 -3.59 20.53
C MET A 93 4.25 -2.72 21.59
N ARG A 94 3.73 -2.67 22.83
CA ARG A 94 4.37 -1.98 23.97
C ARG A 94 5.60 -2.70 24.46
N GLN A 95 5.54 -4.03 24.60
CA GLN A 95 6.65 -4.86 25.07
C GLN A 95 7.90 -4.68 24.20
N PHE A 96 7.71 -4.63 22.88
CA PHE A 96 8.80 -4.45 21.92
C PHE A 96 9.04 -2.98 21.52
N ASN A 97 8.35 -2.03 22.14
CA ASN A 97 8.47 -0.60 21.87
C ASN A 97 8.34 -0.24 20.37
N LEU A 98 7.32 -0.80 19.71
CA LEU A 98 7.14 -0.74 18.25
C LEU A 98 6.34 0.47 17.77
N PHE A 99 5.71 1.23 18.67
CA PHE A 99 4.99 2.44 18.28
C PHE A 99 5.95 3.53 17.81
N SER A 100 5.58 4.23 16.73
CA SER A 100 6.34 5.40 16.32
C SER A 100 6.10 6.56 17.28
N LYS A 101 7.10 7.42 17.48
CA LYS A 101 6.91 8.64 18.27
C LYS A 101 5.87 9.56 17.61
N THR A 102 5.08 10.23 18.44
CA THR A 102 4.11 11.25 18.00
C THR A 102 4.78 12.57 17.62
N ASN A 103 6.00 12.83 18.10
CA ASN A 103 6.79 14.00 17.77
C ASN A 103 8.31 13.74 17.85
N GLY A 104 9.07 14.63 17.21
CA GLY A 104 10.54 14.60 17.23
C GLY A 104 11.15 13.38 16.53
N PHE A 105 12.43 13.16 16.79
CA PHE A 105 13.19 12.05 16.22
C PHE A 105 13.30 10.88 17.22
N GLY A 106 13.21 9.65 16.69
CA GLY A 106 13.54 8.44 17.44
C GLY A 106 15.05 8.18 17.39
N HIS A 107 15.66 7.91 18.55
CA HIS A 107 17.02 7.37 18.64
C HIS A 107 16.95 5.86 18.86
N VAL A 108 16.31 5.17 17.90
CA VAL A 108 16.02 3.72 17.97
C VAL A 108 16.79 2.91 16.93
N TYR A 109 17.63 3.58 16.13
CA TYR A 109 18.48 2.90 15.17
C TYR A 109 19.62 2.20 15.90
N ASP A 110 19.82 0.93 15.56
CA ASP A 110 20.89 0.07 16.04
C ASP A 110 21.48 -0.64 14.82
N ASP A 111 22.76 -0.40 14.53
CA ASP A 111 23.46 -0.94 13.36
C ASP A 111 23.85 -2.41 13.52
N SER A 112 23.74 -2.96 14.73
CA SER A 112 23.97 -4.38 15.03
C SER A 112 22.76 -5.27 14.70
N VAL A 113 21.59 -4.67 14.43
CA VAL A 113 20.36 -5.39 14.11
C VAL A 113 20.37 -5.84 12.64
N ASP A 114 20.17 -7.15 12.42
CA ASP A 114 19.93 -7.67 11.08
C ASP A 114 18.51 -7.29 10.60
N ALA A 115 18.45 -6.44 9.57
CA ALA A 115 17.21 -6.00 8.94
C ALA A 115 16.69 -6.95 7.86
N SER A 116 17.30 -8.13 7.69
CA SER A 116 16.87 -9.13 6.73
C SER A 116 15.50 -9.71 7.08
N CYS A 117 14.75 -10.11 6.04
CA CYS A 117 13.47 -10.76 6.23
C CYS A 117 13.70 -12.26 6.48
N LEU A 118 13.19 -12.78 7.60
CA LEU A 118 13.22 -14.22 7.89
C LEU A 118 12.50 -15.00 6.78
N ASN A 119 13.12 -16.08 6.31
CA ASN A 119 12.54 -16.94 5.26
C ASN A 119 11.13 -17.45 5.65
N SER A 120 10.97 -17.92 6.89
CA SER A 120 9.69 -18.38 7.44
C SER A 120 8.62 -17.28 7.40
N PHE A 121 9.00 -16.03 7.63
CA PHE A 121 8.10 -14.90 7.56
C PHE A 121 7.68 -14.61 6.11
N GLY A 122 8.66 -14.49 5.20
CA GLY A 122 8.43 -14.14 3.80
C GLY A 122 7.68 -15.21 2.99
N ILE A 123 7.86 -16.49 3.32
CA ILE A 123 7.25 -17.59 2.56
C ILE A 123 5.93 -18.07 3.18
N ALA A 124 5.81 -18.08 4.51
CA ALA A 124 4.68 -18.69 5.20
C ALA A 124 3.92 -17.71 6.11
N ALA A 125 4.55 -17.16 7.15
CA ALA A 125 3.81 -16.46 8.21
C ALA A 125 3.05 -15.23 7.70
N TRP A 126 3.66 -14.42 6.81
CA TRP A 126 3.02 -13.23 6.26
C TRP A 126 1.93 -13.52 5.21
N ARG A 127 1.65 -14.79 4.92
CA ARG A 127 0.47 -15.21 4.15
C ARG A 127 -0.80 -15.31 4.99
N TYR A 128 -0.77 -14.97 6.29
CA TYR A 128 -1.97 -14.96 7.13
C TYR A 128 -3.12 -14.15 6.50
N GLY A 129 -2.79 -13.10 5.73
CA GLY A 129 -3.76 -12.27 5.01
C GLY A 129 -4.64 -13.04 4.02
N HIS A 130 -4.22 -14.22 3.54
CA HIS A 130 -5.08 -15.06 2.68
C HIS A 130 -6.34 -15.54 3.42
N SER A 131 -6.29 -15.68 4.75
CA SER A 131 -7.48 -15.99 5.56
C SER A 131 -8.46 -14.81 5.71
N GLN A 132 -8.04 -13.61 5.30
CA GLN A 132 -8.82 -12.37 5.43
C GLN A 132 -9.46 -11.94 4.11
N ILE A 133 -9.20 -12.68 3.02
CA ILE A 133 -9.77 -12.38 1.71
C ILE A 133 -11.26 -12.71 1.76
N MET A 134 -12.08 -11.69 1.52
CA MET A 134 -13.53 -11.88 1.39
C MET A 134 -13.84 -12.55 0.06
N ALA A 135 -14.82 -13.45 0.06
CA ALA A 135 -15.30 -14.12 -1.14
C ALA A 135 -15.91 -13.14 -2.15
N GLU A 136 -16.38 -11.98 -1.70
CA GLU A 136 -17.03 -10.97 -2.52
C GLU A 136 -16.30 -9.63 -2.38
N GLN A 137 -16.03 -9.00 -3.53
CA GLN A 137 -15.44 -7.66 -3.64
C GLN A 137 -16.44 -6.73 -4.31
N SER A 138 -16.65 -5.56 -3.72
CA SER A 138 -17.67 -4.61 -4.19
C SER A 138 -17.06 -3.29 -4.63
N GLU A 139 -17.54 -2.76 -5.75
CA GLU A 139 -17.29 -1.37 -6.14
C GLU A 139 -18.44 -0.49 -5.63
N LEU A 140 -18.09 0.64 -5.00
CA LEU A 140 -19.05 1.57 -4.42
C LEU A 140 -19.08 2.88 -5.20
N LYS A 141 -20.28 3.46 -5.33
CA LYS A 141 -20.47 4.85 -5.78
C LYS A 141 -20.03 5.83 -4.70
N ASN A 142 -19.94 7.10 -5.09
CA ASN A 142 -19.70 8.21 -4.15
C ASN A 142 -20.77 8.32 -3.04
N ASP A 143 -21.97 7.77 -3.24
CA ASP A 143 -23.03 7.68 -2.22
C ASP A 143 -23.01 6.37 -1.43
N TYR A 144 -21.91 5.61 -1.52
CA TYR A 144 -21.66 4.32 -0.86
C TYR A 144 -22.62 3.18 -1.26
N ARG A 145 -23.38 3.34 -2.34
CA ARG A 145 -24.19 2.25 -2.89
C ARG A 145 -23.35 1.36 -3.79
N THR A 146 -23.56 0.05 -3.68
CA THR A 146 -22.91 -0.95 -4.54
C THR A 146 -23.25 -0.72 -6.00
N VAL A 147 -22.22 -0.57 -6.83
CA VAL A 147 -22.30 -0.55 -8.29
C VAL A 147 -22.31 -1.98 -8.80
N PHE A 148 -21.43 -2.80 -8.24
CA PHE A 148 -21.10 -4.12 -8.73
C PHE A 148 -20.51 -4.97 -7.62
N GLU A 149 -20.82 -6.26 -7.63
CA GLU A 149 -20.33 -7.25 -6.68
C GLU A 149 -19.72 -8.40 -7.46
N HIS A 150 -18.43 -8.64 -7.25
CA HIS A 150 -17.68 -9.72 -7.87
C HIS A 150 -17.38 -10.80 -6.85
N ARG A 151 -17.73 -12.05 -7.17
CA ARG A 151 -17.27 -13.20 -6.40
C ARG A 151 -15.87 -13.60 -6.88
N VAL A 152 -14.93 -13.64 -5.95
CA VAL A 152 -13.61 -14.22 -6.17
C VAL A 152 -13.80 -15.72 -6.36
N GLU A 153 -13.67 -16.21 -7.60
CA GLU A 153 -13.68 -17.65 -7.88
C GLU A 153 -12.30 -18.26 -7.54
N GLU A 154 -12.30 -19.46 -6.95
CA GLU A 154 -11.09 -20.22 -6.58
C GLU A 154 -10.27 -20.70 -7.79
#